data_AF-A0A2T5NHP5-F1
#
_entry.id   AF-A0A2T5NHP5-F1
#
_cell.length_a   1.000
_cell.length_b   1.000
_cell.length_c   1.000
_cell.angle_alpha   90.00
_cell.angle_beta   90.00
_cell.angle_gamma   90.00
#
_symmetry.space_group_name_H-M   'P 1'
#
loop_
_entity.id
_entity.type
_entity.pdbx_description
1 polymer ?
#
loop_
_entity_poly.entity_id
_entity_poly.type
_entity_poly.pdbx_seq_one_letter_code
_entity_poly.pdbx_strand_id
1 'polypeptide(L)'
;MMEQLKLLNQDLLDAQPDQHALFHLGRQMALQCAEMDACLLQGLMEIRSAHVGLQAILTVLQRRDEPLLFSSEEAAALLEPVQQRLSQGLNVLNRLV
;
A
#
# COMPACT_ATOMS: atom_id res chain seq x y z
N MET A 1 2.13 -7.46 9.72
CA MET A 1 3.48 -7.04 10.19
C MET A 1 3.46 -6.29 11.53
N MET A 2 2.34 -5.62 11.84
CA MET A 2 2.18 -4.85 13.08
C MET A 2 2.30 -5.70 14.35
N GLU A 3 1.84 -6.95 14.33
CA GLU A 3 2.01 -7.89 15.46
C GLU A 3 3.48 -8.19 15.78
N GLN A 4 4.35 -8.32 14.77
CA GLN A 4 5.78 -8.55 14.99
C GLN A 4 6.45 -7.34 15.67
N LEU A 5 6.04 -6.12 15.31
CA LEU A 5 6.53 -4.91 15.97
C LEU A 5 6.08 -4.83 17.43
N LYS A 6 4.84 -5.26 17.73
CA LYS A 6 4.33 -5.34 19.12
C LYS A 6 5.15 -6.33 19.94
N LEU A 7 5.46 -7.50 19.38
CA LEU A 7 6.31 -8.50 20.03
C LEU A 7 7.72 -7.96 20.30
N LEU A 8 8.37 -7.36 19.29
CA LEU A 8 9.70 -6.76 19.45
C LEU A 8 9.74 -5.65 20.51
N ASN A 9 8.68 -4.84 20.60
CA ASN A 9 8.56 -3.81 21.62
C ASN A 9 8.41 -4.42 23.03
N GLN A 10 7.68 -5.53 23.16
CA GLN A 10 7.57 -6.27 24.42
C GLN A 10 8.92 -6.88 24.81
N ASP A 11 9.60 -7.55 23.88
CA ASP A 11 10.92 -8.14 24.11
C ASP A 11 11.96 -7.09 24.54
N LEU A 12 11.87 -5.87 24.00
CA LEU A 12 12.73 -4.75 24.39
C LEU A 12 12.47 -4.28 25.83
N LEU A 13 11.22 -4.28 26.27
CA LEU A 13 10.86 -3.96 27.65
C LEU A 13 11.35 -5.03 28.62
N ASP A 14 11.34 -6.29 28.19
CA ASP A 14 11.70 -7.45 29.02
C ASP A 14 13.21 -7.72 29.09
N ALA A 15 14.00 -7.24 28.12
CA ALA A 15 15.45 -7.47 28.02
C ALA A 15 16.32 -6.72 29.05
N GLN A 16 15.74 -5.97 30.01
CA GLN A 16 16.57 -5.25 31.00
C GLN A 16 17.26 -6.23 31.99
N PRO A 17 18.58 -6.12 32.23
CA PRO A 17 19.51 -5.04 31.88
C PRO A 17 20.52 -5.39 30.74
N ASP A 18 20.25 -6.37 29.88
CA ASP A 18 21.20 -6.83 28.85
C ASP A 18 21.34 -5.80 27.71
N GLN A 19 22.41 -5.01 27.77
CA GLN A 19 22.72 -3.97 26.77
C GLN A 19 22.96 -4.54 25.36
N HIS A 20 23.50 -5.76 25.24
CA HIS A 20 23.75 -6.37 23.94
C HIS A 20 22.44 -6.83 23.31
N ALA A 21 21.54 -7.44 24.12
CA ALA A 21 20.19 -7.78 23.68
C ALA A 21 19.39 -6.53 23.25
N LEU A 22 19.46 -5.45 24.02
CA LEU A 22 18.81 -4.17 23.69
C LEU A 22 19.29 -3.58 22.36
N PHE A 23 20.59 -3.66 22.05
CA PHE A 23 21.13 -3.20 20.77
C PHE A 23 20.57 -3.99 19.58
N HIS A 24 20.54 -5.33 19.68
CA HIS A 24 20.00 -6.18 18.62
C HIS A 24 18.51 -5.98 18.43
N LEU A 25 17.73 -5.89 19.51
CA LEU A 25 16.30 -5.62 19.47
C LEU A 25 16.01 -4.24 18.86
N GLY A 26 16.76 -3.20 19.25
CA GLY A 26 16.63 -1.87 18.65
C GLY A 26 16.92 -1.87 17.16
N ARG A 27 17.93 -2.63 16.70
CA ARG A 27 18.22 -2.80 15.27
C ARG A 27 17.09 -3.53 14.53
N GLN A 28 16.55 -4.60 15.13
CA GLN A 28 15.43 -5.35 14.56
C GLN A 28 14.17 -4.47 14.44
N MET A 29 13.86 -3.67 15.46
CA MET A 29 12.76 -2.71 15.41
C MET A 29 12.95 -1.68 14.29
N ALA A 30 14.16 -1.12 14.15
CA ALA A 30 14.45 -0.15 13.09
C ALA A 30 14.27 -0.74 11.68
N LEU A 31 14.71 -1.99 11.46
CA LEU A 31 14.50 -2.70 10.20
C LEU A 31 13.01 -2.96 9.94
N GLN A 32 12.29 -3.44 10.96
CA GLN A 32 10.86 -3.72 10.84
C GLN A 32 10.07 -2.44 10.49
N CYS A 33 10.38 -1.31 11.12
CA CYS A 33 9.77 -0.03 10.80
C CYS A 33 10.08 0.40 9.36
N ALA A 34 11.33 0.27 8.90
CA ALA A 34 11.71 0.62 7.54
C ALA A 34 10.98 -0.23 6.49
N GLU A 35 10.80 -1.53 6.75
CA GLU A 35 10.03 -2.42 5.87
C GLU A 35 8.53 -2.07 5.85
N MET A 36 7.97 -1.69 7.01
CA MET A 36 6.60 -1.21 7.09
C MET A 36 6.39 0.10 6.32
N ASP A 37 7.30 1.06 6.46
CA ASP A 37 7.28 2.32 5.72
C ASP A 37 7.37 2.08 4.21
N ALA A 38 8.23 1.17 3.77
CA ALA A 38 8.35 0.80 2.36
C ALA A 38 7.05 0.20 1.82
N CYS A 39 6.42 -0.71 2.58
CA CYS A 39 5.12 -1.29 2.21
C CYS A 39 4.01 -0.24 2.17
N LEU A 40 3.95 0.67 3.15
CA LEU A 40 2.99 1.79 3.17
C LEU A 40 3.16 2.67 1.94
N LEU A 41 4.39 3.09 1.64
CA LEU A 41 4.70 3.94 0.50
C LEU A 41 4.30 3.26 -0.81
N GLN A 42 4.65 1.99 -0.98
CA GLN A 42 4.29 1.21 -2.16
C GLN A 42 2.76 1.11 -2.30
N GLY A 43 2.05 0.74 -1.24
CA GLY A 43 0.58 0.65 -1.26
C GLY A 43 -0.08 1.98 -1.64
N LEU A 44 0.40 3.10 -1.07
CA LEU A 44 -0.09 4.43 -1.39
C LEU A 44 0.21 4.85 -2.83
N MET A 45 1.39 4.49 -3.37
CA MET A 45 1.73 4.77 -4.76
C MET A 45 0.80 4.05 -5.74
N GLU A 46 0.50 2.78 -5.48
CA GLU A 46 -0.42 1.99 -6.31
C GLU A 46 -1.86 2.55 -6.28
N ILE A 47 -2.36 2.91 -5.08
CA ILE A 47 -3.68 3.54 -4.93
C ILE A 47 -3.72 4.90 -5.64
N ARG A 48 -2.67 5.70 -5.51
CA ARG A 48 -2.55 6.99 -6.19
C ARG A 48 -2.52 6.82 -7.71
N SER A 49 -1.81 5.81 -8.21
CA SER A 49 -1.77 5.49 -9.64
C SER A 49 -3.17 5.15 -10.16
N ALA A 50 -3.94 4.33 -9.43
CA ALA A 50 -5.31 4.03 -9.77
C ALA A 50 -6.22 5.26 -9.76
N HIS A 51 -6.07 6.13 -8.76
CA HIS A 51 -6.82 7.39 -8.68
C HIS A 51 -6.57 8.29 -9.88
N VAL A 52 -5.30 8.47 -10.28
CA VAL A 52 -4.93 9.24 -11.46
C VAL A 52 -5.50 8.61 -12.74
N GLY A 53 -5.48 7.28 -12.84
CA GLY A 53 -6.11 6.54 -13.93
C GLY A 53 -7.61 6.83 -14.05
N LEU A 54 -8.35 6.78 -12.94
CA LEU A 54 -9.76 7.14 -12.90
C LEU A 54 -10.02 8.59 -13.28
N GLN A 55 -9.19 9.53 -12.80
CA GLN A 55 -9.31 10.93 -13.17
C GLN A 55 -9.09 11.16 -14.67
N ALA A 56 -8.14 10.45 -15.28
CA ALA A 56 -7.91 10.52 -16.72
C ALA A 56 -9.13 10.00 -17.51
N ILE A 57 -9.70 8.86 -17.09
CA ILE A 57 -10.92 8.30 -17.67
C ILE A 57 -12.08 9.30 -17.57
N LEU A 58 -12.34 9.83 -16.37
CA LEU A 58 -13.38 10.84 -16.15
C LEU A 58 -13.18 12.09 -16.99
N THR A 59 -11.94 12.57 -17.10
CA THR A 59 -11.60 13.73 -17.93
C THR A 59 -11.93 13.50 -19.39
N VAL A 60 -11.67 12.30 -19.93
CA VAL A 60 -12.03 11.95 -21.30
C VAL A 60 -13.56 11.88 -21.46
N LEU A 61 -14.25 11.29 -20.49
CA LEU A 61 -15.72 11.20 -20.49
C LEU A 61 -16.40 12.57 -20.41
N GLN A 62 -15.84 13.51 -19.64
CA GLN A 62 -16.42 14.83 -19.39
C GLN A 62 -16.14 15.87 -20.49
N ARG A 63 -15.10 15.67 -21.31
CA ARG A 63 -14.65 16.64 -22.33
C ARG A 63 -15.39 16.55 -23.66
N ARG A 64 -16.45 15.75 -23.77
CA ARG A 64 -17.13 15.49 -25.05
C ARG A 64 -18.53 16.06 -25.07
N ASP A 65 -18.85 16.72 -26.19
CA ASP A 65 -20.18 17.23 -26.50
C ASP A 65 -21.17 16.11 -26.86
N GLU A 66 -20.66 14.93 -27.23
CA GLU A 66 -21.45 13.72 -27.55
C GLU A 66 -21.14 12.58 -26.57
N PRO A 67 -22.14 11.76 -26.19
CA PRO A 67 -21.95 10.64 -25.27
C PRO A 67 -21.05 9.57 -25.89
N LEU A 68 -20.01 9.16 -25.17
CA LEU A 68 -19.20 8.00 -25.53
C LEU A 68 -20.04 6.73 -25.40
N LEU A 69 -20.27 6.06 -26.52
CA LEU A 69 -20.92 4.76 -26.58
C LEU A 69 -19.84 3.69 -26.42
N PHE A 70 -19.52 3.35 -25.17
CA PHE A 70 -18.73 2.16 -24.88
C PHE A 70 -19.66 0.95 -24.81
N SER A 71 -19.28 -0.14 -25.46
CA SER A 71 -19.77 -1.47 -25.07
C SER A 71 -19.33 -1.80 -23.64
N SER A 72 -20.00 -2.78 -23.03
CA SER A 72 -19.62 -3.24 -21.70
C SER A 72 -18.18 -3.78 -21.65
N GLU A 73 -17.71 -4.43 -22.71
CA GLU A 73 -16.33 -4.94 -22.82
C GLU A 73 -15.31 -3.81 -22.90
N GLU A 74 -15.57 -2.77 -23.69
CA GLU A 74 -14.67 -1.62 -23.80
C GLU A 74 -14.58 -0.83 -22.49
N ALA A 75 -15.72 -0.66 -21.81
CA ALA A 75 -15.75 -0.04 -20.49
C ALA A 75 -14.96 -0.85 -19.45
N ALA A 76 -15.08 -2.18 -19.49
CA ALA A 76 -14.33 -3.06 -18.60
C ALA A 76 -12.82 -2.99 -18.89
N ALA A 77 -12.41 -3.05 -20.16
CA ALA A 77 -11.02 -2.94 -20.56
C ALA A 77 -10.39 -1.61 -20.15
N LEU A 78 -11.16 -0.51 -20.19
CA LEU A 78 -10.70 0.80 -19.74
C LEU A 78 -10.45 0.86 -18.22
N LEU A 79 -11.27 0.13 -17.44
CA LEU A 79 -11.20 0.11 -15.97
C LEU A 79 -10.26 -0.96 -15.41
N GLU A 80 -9.92 -1.99 -16.20
CA GLU A 80 -9.07 -3.09 -15.76
C GLU A 80 -7.72 -2.62 -15.16
N PRO A 81 -6.95 -1.71 -15.80
CA PRO A 81 -5.68 -1.26 -15.23
C PRO A 81 -5.84 -0.55 -13.88
N VAL A 82 -6.93 0.19 -13.70
CA VAL A 82 -7.26 0.85 -12.43
C VAL A 82 -7.54 -0.20 -11.35
N GLN A 83 -8.35 -1.20 -11.68
CA GLN A 83 -8.69 -2.28 -10.76
C GLN A 83 -7.44 -3.07 -10.34
N GLN A 84 -6.55 -3.39 -11.28
CA GLN A 84 -5.29 -4.08 -11.01
C GLN A 84 -4.42 -3.29 -10.01
N ARG A 85 -4.26 -1.98 -10.23
CA ARG A 85 -3.51 -1.08 -9.34
C ARG A 85 -4.13 -0.98 -7.95
N LEU A 86 -5.46 -0.84 -7.85
CA LEU A 86 -6.15 -0.85 -6.56
C LEU A 86 -5.95 -2.17 -5.81
N SER A 87 -6.14 -3.30 -6.51
CA SER A 87 -5.96 -4.63 -5.94
C SER A 87 -4.53 -4.82 -5.43
N GLN A 88 -3.54 -4.44 -6.23
CA GLN A 88 -2.13 -4.51 -5.84
C GLN A 88 -1.82 -3.65 -4.61
N GLY A 89 -2.27 -2.39 -4.60
CA GLY A 89 -2.06 -1.49 -3.48
C GLY A 89 -2.69 -1.99 -2.18
N LEU A 90 -3.94 -2.47 -2.25
CA LEU A 90 -4.64 -3.05 -1.10
C LEU A 90 -3.96 -4.33 -0.61
N ASN A 91 -3.51 -5.20 -1.50
CA ASN A 91 -2.78 -6.41 -1.13
C ASN A 91 -1.46 -6.10 -0.41
N VAL A 92 -0.73 -5.06 -0.85
CA VAL A 92 0.48 -4.61 -0.15
C VAL A 92 0.13 -4.09 1.25
N LEU A 93 -0.90 -3.26 1.38
CA LEU A 93 -1.32 -2.73 2.69
C LEU A 93 -1.84 -3.81 3.63
N ASN A 94 -2.54 -4.82 3.11
CA ASN A 94 -3.04 -5.95 3.90
C ASN A 94 -1.91 -6.77 4.55
N ARG A 95 -0.68 -6.71 4.04
CA ARG A 95 0.49 -7.36 4.68
C ARG A 95 0.91 -6.66 5.97
N LEU A 96 0.51 -5.40 6.16
CA LEU A 96 0.84 -4.60 7.34
C LEU A 96 -0.02 -5.00 8.55
N VAL A 97 -1.27 -5.36 8.30
CA VAL A 97 -2.20 -5.97 9.27
C VAL A 97 -1.56 -7.24 9.85
#